data_AF-A0A954VTA4-F1
#
_entry.id   AF-A0A954VTA4-F1
#
_cell.length_a   1.000
_cell.length_b   1.000
_cell.length_c   1.000
_cell.angle_alpha   90.00
_cell.angle_beta   90.00
_cell.angle_gamma   90.00
#
_symmetry.space_group_name_H-M   'P 1'
#
loop_
_entity.id
_entity.type
_entity.pdbx_description
1 polymer ?
#
loop_
_entity_poly.entity_id
_entity_poly.type
_entity_poly.pdbx_seq_one_letter_code
_entity_poly.pdbx_strand_id
1 'polypeptide(L)'
;VRAHPEIGYEAIFQAGSQTIRTLMAEPKYLGTQSVGFFGALHTWGRDIKVYHPHVHFVVPGGGISQDRSRWVQVEHNRLFHPLPAKRLYKKLFVEAVREAGLYEKLPKGVLKFDWVVNIKPVGDGTAVLKYLAPYVYRIAISDNRIVAVDQSGVTYRVKPSGEKHYQTRWLPGETFVACFAQHILPAGFRKLRYYGFLSSNSKLQLADARWLAWMWRGWTYWVGGAGLRGTTRLLSSKQTTTAFGLLEQII
;
A
#
# COMPACT_ATOMS: atom_id res chain seq x y z
N VAL A 1 8.82 -5.95 15.69
CA VAL A 1 8.85 -6.45 14.29
C VAL A 1 10.13 -7.20 13.96
N ARG A 2 11.33 -6.59 14.00
CA ARG A 2 12.58 -7.28 13.62
C ARG A 2 12.83 -8.61 14.35
N ALA A 3 12.55 -8.69 15.66
CA ALA A 3 12.75 -9.91 16.45
C ALA A 3 11.72 -11.03 16.16
N HIS A 4 10.57 -10.68 15.58
CA HIS A 4 9.47 -11.60 15.28
C HIS A 4 8.85 -11.18 13.93
N PRO A 5 9.56 -11.39 12.80
CA PRO A 5 9.21 -10.78 11.51
C PRO A 5 7.87 -11.29 10.97
N GLU A 6 7.58 -12.59 11.07
CA GLU A 6 6.32 -13.17 10.59
C GLU A 6 5.10 -12.55 11.28
N ILE A 7 5.07 -12.62 12.62
CA ILE A 7 4.01 -12.04 13.44
C ILE A 7 3.93 -10.53 13.24
N GLY A 8 5.09 -9.86 13.20
CA GLY A 8 5.16 -8.43 13.01
C GLY A 8 4.54 -8.00 11.69
N TYR A 9 4.94 -8.61 10.57
CA TYR A 9 4.39 -8.29 9.25
C TYR A 9 2.92 -8.69 9.11
N GLU A 10 2.51 -9.80 9.73
CA GLU A 10 1.09 -10.20 9.77
C GLU A 10 0.24 -9.15 10.47
N ALA A 11 0.68 -8.66 11.64
CA ALA A 11 -0.01 -7.61 12.38
C ALA A 11 -0.14 -6.32 11.56
N ILE A 12 0.88 -5.95 10.78
CA ILE A 12 0.83 -4.78 9.86
C ILE A 12 -0.27 -4.97 8.81
N PHE A 13 -0.29 -6.12 8.13
CA PHE A 13 -1.30 -6.42 7.11
C PHE A 13 -2.71 -6.50 7.68
N GLN A 14 -2.87 -7.17 8.83
CA GLN A 14 -4.15 -7.36 9.49
C GLN A 14 -4.72 -5.99 9.92
N ALA A 15 -3.95 -5.21 10.67
CA ALA A 15 -4.35 -3.90 11.16
C ALA A 15 -4.71 -2.95 10.02
N GLY A 16 -3.90 -2.89 8.96
CA GLY A 16 -4.15 -1.99 7.83
C GLY A 16 -5.37 -2.38 7.02
N SER A 17 -5.49 -3.67 6.68
CA SER A 17 -6.63 -4.16 5.90
C SER A 17 -7.96 -4.05 6.67
N GLN A 18 -7.94 -4.30 7.98
CA GLN A 18 -9.12 -4.14 8.83
C GLN A 18 -9.47 -2.66 9.05
N THR A 19 -8.48 -1.78 9.21
CA THR A 19 -8.71 -0.33 9.26
C THR A 19 -9.45 0.16 8.01
N ILE A 20 -8.99 -0.26 6.82
CA ILE A 20 -9.64 0.09 5.55
C ILE A 20 -11.09 -0.42 5.54
N ARG A 21 -11.32 -1.72 5.81
CA ARG A 21 -12.68 -2.30 5.78
C ARG A 21 -13.62 -1.62 6.77
N THR A 22 -13.19 -1.41 8.01
CA THR A 22 -14.00 -0.80 9.06
C THR A 22 -14.37 0.64 8.70
N LEU A 23 -13.41 1.45 8.25
CA LEU A 23 -13.74 2.83 7.88
C LEU A 23 -14.59 2.88 6.61
N MET A 24 -14.32 2.08 5.59
CA MET A 24 -15.15 2.10 4.37
C MET A 24 -16.61 1.69 4.64
N ALA A 25 -16.87 0.90 5.68
CA ALA A 25 -18.22 0.53 6.11
C ALA A 25 -19.07 1.73 6.57
N GLU A 26 -18.45 2.79 7.09
CA GLU A 26 -19.15 3.93 7.65
C GLU A 26 -19.92 4.69 6.57
N PRO A 27 -21.22 5.03 6.78
CA PRO A 27 -22.04 5.73 5.79
C PRO A 27 -21.47 7.08 5.32
N LYS A 28 -20.77 7.79 6.22
CA LYS A 28 -20.09 9.07 5.90
C LYS A 28 -18.86 8.93 4.99
N TYR A 29 -18.40 7.71 4.72
CA TYR A 29 -17.29 7.40 3.84
C TYR A 29 -17.80 6.70 2.57
N LEU A 30 -17.92 5.37 2.57
CA LEU A 30 -18.49 4.62 1.45
C LEU A 30 -19.81 3.90 1.79
N GLY A 31 -20.05 3.58 3.07
CA GLY A 31 -21.25 2.85 3.51
C GLY A 31 -21.25 1.36 3.22
N THR A 32 -20.10 0.77 2.84
CA THR A 32 -20.00 -0.66 2.51
C THR A 32 -18.59 -1.20 2.76
N GLN A 33 -18.52 -2.47 3.16
CA GLN A 33 -17.27 -3.22 3.30
C GLN A 33 -16.88 -3.96 2.01
N SER A 34 -17.75 -3.97 1.00
CA SER A 34 -17.52 -4.65 -0.29
C SER A 34 -16.58 -3.83 -1.18
N VAL A 35 -15.34 -3.68 -0.73
CA VAL A 35 -14.24 -3.01 -1.41
C VAL A 35 -13.15 -4.00 -1.74
N GLY A 36 -12.58 -3.92 -2.93
CA GLY A 36 -11.50 -4.80 -3.38
C GLY A 36 -10.21 -4.01 -3.50
N PHE A 37 -9.18 -4.42 -2.77
CA PHE A 37 -7.91 -3.70 -2.69
C PHE A 37 -6.75 -4.68 -2.50
N PHE A 38 -5.51 -4.21 -2.67
CA PHE A 38 -4.34 -5.02 -2.39
C PHE A 38 -3.32 -4.25 -1.56
N GLY A 39 -2.46 -4.97 -0.85
CA GLY A 39 -1.38 -4.43 -0.03
C GLY A 39 -0.04 -5.04 -0.43
N ALA A 40 1.00 -4.21 -0.55
CA ALA A 40 2.38 -4.63 -0.81
C ALA A 40 3.29 -4.25 0.36
N LEU A 41 3.96 -5.24 0.96
CA LEU A 41 4.92 -5.06 2.06
C LEU A 41 6.29 -4.63 1.54
N HIS A 42 6.82 -3.56 2.11
CA HIS A 42 8.20 -3.12 1.95
C HIS A 42 8.88 -3.14 3.32
N THR A 43 10.18 -3.43 3.37
CA THR A 43 10.94 -3.51 4.63
C THR A 43 12.11 -2.53 4.72
N TRP A 44 12.30 -1.69 3.70
CA TRP A 44 13.47 -0.82 3.56
C TRP A 44 13.08 0.64 3.36
N GLY A 45 13.96 1.53 3.83
CA GLY A 45 13.95 2.95 3.49
C GLY A 45 14.70 3.25 2.20
N ARG A 46 15.03 4.53 1.96
CA ARG A 46 15.87 4.91 0.81
C ARG A 46 17.31 4.38 0.92
N ASP A 47 17.79 4.20 2.15
CA ASP A 47 19.07 3.56 2.47
C ASP A 47 18.84 2.12 2.92
N ILE A 48 19.70 1.20 2.47
CA ILE A 48 19.66 -0.23 2.81
C ILE A 48 19.91 -0.49 4.30
N LYS A 49 20.54 0.44 5.00
CA LYS A 49 20.72 0.33 6.46
C LYS A 49 19.41 0.47 7.22
N VAL A 50 18.42 1.15 6.62
CA VAL A 50 17.18 1.53 7.28
C VAL A 50 16.14 0.43 7.14
N TYR A 51 15.88 -0.26 8.24
CA TYR A 51 14.76 -1.17 8.38
C TYR A 51 13.48 -0.38 8.66
N HIS A 52 12.53 -0.43 7.73
CA HIS A 52 11.29 0.33 7.79
C HIS A 52 10.15 -0.51 7.19
N PRO A 53 9.59 -1.47 7.95
CA PRO A 53 8.49 -2.30 7.48
C PRO A 53 7.21 -1.48 7.34
N HIS A 54 6.66 -1.40 6.14
CA HIS A 54 5.44 -0.68 5.83
C HIS A 54 4.64 -1.39 4.74
N VAL A 55 3.32 -1.19 4.74
CA VAL A 55 2.47 -1.68 3.65
C VAL A 55 1.91 -0.50 2.85
N HIS A 56 2.01 -0.63 1.53
CA HIS A 56 1.28 0.22 0.60
C HIS A 56 -0.02 -0.47 0.22
N PHE A 57 -1.16 0.09 0.61
CA PHE A 57 -2.44 -0.37 0.09
C PHE A 57 -2.87 0.48 -1.11
N VAL A 58 -3.33 -0.18 -2.17
CA VAL A 58 -3.99 0.46 -3.29
C VAL A 58 -5.46 0.13 -3.24
N VAL A 59 -6.27 1.14 -3.00
CA VAL A 59 -7.71 1.01 -2.79
C VAL A 59 -8.43 1.80 -3.90
N PRO A 60 -9.32 1.17 -4.67
CA PRO A 60 -10.21 1.89 -5.57
C PRO A 60 -11.05 2.90 -4.79
N GLY A 61 -11.34 4.06 -5.38
CA GLY A 61 -12.24 5.07 -4.79
C GLY A 61 -13.71 4.69 -4.82
N GLY A 62 -14.01 3.41 -4.65
CA GLY A 62 -15.37 2.89 -4.68
C GLY A 62 -15.40 1.41 -4.35
N GLY A 63 -16.62 0.90 -4.33
CA GLY A 63 -16.90 -0.49 -4.03
C GLY A 63 -18.32 -0.82 -4.45
N ILE A 64 -18.87 -1.86 -3.84
CA ILE A 64 -20.16 -2.42 -4.23
C ILE A 64 -21.16 -2.21 -3.10
N SER A 65 -22.37 -1.79 -3.43
CA SER A 65 -23.45 -1.62 -2.45
C SER A 65 -23.71 -2.92 -1.67
N GLN A 66 -24.32 -2.81 -0.47
CA GLN A 66 -24.53 -3.97 0.40
C GLN A 66 -25.43 -5.04 -0.24
N ASP A 67 -26.44 -4.61 -1.00
CA ASP A 67 -27.33 -5.44 -1.82
C ASP A 67 -26.68 -5.95 -3.12
N ARG A 68 -25.43 -5.57 -3.39
CA ARG A 68 -24.64 -5.92 -4.59
C ARG A 68 -25.25 -5.49 -5.92
N SER A 69 -26.17 -4.53 -5.91
CA SER A 69 -26.87 -4.08 -7.12
C SER A 69 -26.11 -3.02 -7.91
N ARG A 70 -25.22 -2.24 -7.27
CA ARG A 70 -24.57 -1.09 -7.92
C ARG A 70 -23.18 -0.80 -7.37
N TRP A 71 -22.41 -0.07 -8.17
CA TRP A 71 -21.19 0.57 -7.71
C TRP A 71 -21.52 1.80 -6.84
N VAL A 72 -20.76 1.96 -5.76
CA VAL A 72 -20.74 3.14 -4.91
C VAL A 72 -19.37 3.77 -5.00
N GLN A 73 -19.30 5.10 -5.07
CA GLN A 73 -18.06 5.86 -5.18
C GLN A 73 -17.89 6.76 -3.96
N VAL A 74 -16.65 6.91 -3.50
CA VAL A 74 -16.32 7.88 -2.46
C VAL A 74 -16.49 9.31 -2.97
N GLU A 75 -16.95 10.19 -2.11
CA GLU A 75 -17.12 11.60 -2.45
C GLU A 75 -15.78 12.37 -2.40
N HIS A 76 -15.72 13.49 -3.13
CA HIS A 76 -14.64 14.48 -3.04
C HIS A 76 -13.22 13.92 -3.21
N ASN A 77 -13.05 12.79 -3.90
CA ASN A 77 -11.76 12.09 -4.00
C ASN A 77 -11.11 11.89 -2.61
N ARG A 78 -11.88 11.45 -1.62
CA ARG A 78 -11.37 11.11 -0.28
C ARG A 78 -11.95 9.78 0.21
N LEU A 79 -11.08 8.79 0.47
CA LEU A 79 -11.52 7.52 1.10
C LEU A 79 -12.10 7.75 2.50
N PHE A 80 -11.27 8.25 3.40
CA PHE A 80 -11.60 8.58 4.78
C PHE A 80 -10.56 9.54 5.34
N HIS A 81 -10.81 10.07 6.53
CA HIS A 81 -9.88 10.99 7.16
C HIS A 81 -8.67 10.26 7.77
N PRO A 82 -7.43 10.77 7.65
CA PRO A 82 -6.24 10.09 8.19
C PRO A 82 -6.24 9.90 9.72
N LEU A 83 -6.81 10.85 10.49
CA LEU A 83 -6.82 10.76 11.96
C LEU A 83 -7.58 9.54 12.50
N PRO A 84 -8.84 9.26 12.10
CA PRO A 84 -9.51 8.00 12.43
C PRO A 84 -8.71 6.76 12.02
N ALA A 85 -8.13 6.76 10.82
CA ALA A 85 -7.33 5.64 10.32
C ALA A 85 -6.12 5.37 11.20
N LYS A 86 -5.34 6.41 11.53
CA LYS A 86 -4.20 6.32 12.44
C LYS A 86 -4.59 5.72 13.80
N ARG A 87 -5.67 6.21 14.41
CA ARG A 87 -6.13 5.75 15.73
C ARG A 87 -6.57 4.29 15.70
N LEU A 88 -7.39 3.93 14.71
CA LEU A 88 -7.89 2.57 14.56
C LEU A 88 -6.77 1.58 14.22
N TYR A 89 -5.90 1.94 13.29
CA TYR A 89 -4.75 1.14 12.90
C TYR A 89 -3.86 0.81 14.10
N LYS A 90 -3.49 1.83 14.89
CA LYS A 90 -2.68 1.66 16.09
C LYS A 90 -3.35 0.74 17.10
N LYS A 91 -4.67 0.88 17.31
CA LYS A 91 -5.44 -0.01 18.19
C LYS A 91 -5.36 -1.46 17.69
N LEU A 92 -5.71 -1.70 16.43
CA LEU A 92 -5.75 -3.04 15.83
C LEU A 92 -4.38 -3.71 15.79
N PHE A 93 -3.31 -2.94 15.52
CA PHE A 93 -1.95 -3.46 15.57
C PHE A 93 -1.58 -3.93 16.98
N VAL A 94 -1.92 -3.13 18.00
CA VAL A 94 -1.67 -3.49 19.40
C VAL A 94 -2.46 -4.72 19.81
N GLU A 95 -3.72 -4.84 19.38
CA GLU A 95 -4.56 -6.02 19.60
C GLU A 95 -3.91 -7.27 18.98
N ALA A 96 -3.52 -7.22 17.71
CA ALA A 96 -2.84 -8.33 17.03
C ALA A 96 -1.53 -8.75 17.73
N VAL A 97 -0.73 -7.78 18.20
CA VAL A 97 0.50 -8.06 18.96
C VAL A 97 0.20 -8.67 20.33
N ARG A 98 -0.88 -8.26 20.98
CA ARG A 98 -1.32 -8.81 22.27
C ARG A 98 -1.84 -10.23 22.13
N GLU A 99 -2.65 -10.51 21.11
CA GLU A 99 -3.13 -11.85 20.77
C GLU A 99 -1.97 -12.81 20.49
N ALA A 100 -0.89 -12.32 19.90
CA ALA A 100 0.34 -13.09 19.69
C ALA A 100 1.21 -13.27 20.96
N GLY A 101 0.79 -12.75 22.12
CA GLY A 101 1.57 -12.83 23.37
C GLY A 101 2.85 -12.00 23.38
N LEU A 102 2.97 -11.00 22.49
CA LEU A 102 4.18 -10.19 22.33
C LEU A 102 4.04 -8.75 22.85
N TYR A 103 2.91 -8.43 23.52
CA TYR A 103 2.65 -7.07 24.00
C TYR A 103 3.75 -6.55 24.95
N GLU A 104 4.19 -7.38 25.90
CA GLU A 104 5.26 -7.03 26.85
C GLU A 104 6.64 -6.84 26.18
N LYS A 105 6.80 -7.32 24.94
CA LYS A 105 8.03 -7.14 24.14
C LYS A 105 8.00 -5.87 23.29
N LEU A 106 6.90 -5.10 23.32
CA LEU A 106 6.85 -3.82 22.61
C LEU A 106 7.83 -2.82 23.24
N PRO A 107 8.63 -2.11 22.43
CA PRO A 107 9.53 -1.09 22.96
C PRO A 107 8.77 -0.04 23.77
N LYS A 108 9.33 0.34 24.92
CA LYS A 108 8.77 1.41 25.76
C LYS A 108 8.61 2.68 24.91
N GLY A 109 7.45 3.30 24.99
CA GLY A 109 7.15 4.53 24.24
C GLY A 109 6.69 4.34 22.80
N VAL A 110 6.70 3.11 22.23
CA VAL A 110 6.19 2.87 20.85
C VAL A 110 4.75 3.36 20.66
N LEU A 111 3.94 3.28 21.73
CA LEU A 111 2.56 3.74 21.76
C LEU A 111 2.42 5.25 22.02
N LYS A 112 3.50 5.97 22.32
CA LYS A 112 3.49 7.43 22.50
C LYS A 112 3.88 8.17 21.23
N PHE A 113 4.58 7.52 20.30
CA PHE A 113 4.92 8.11 19.00
C PHE A 113 3.67 8.45 18.19
N ASP A 114 3.85 9.44 17.32
CA ASP A 114 2.85 9.78 16.31
C ASP A 114 2.99 8.83 15.12
N TRP A 115 2.03 7.92 14.98
CA TRP A 115 2.04 6.92 13.91
C TRP A 115 1.58 7.57 12.60
N VAL A 116 2.16 7.20 11.47
CA VAL A 116 1.86 7.87 10.20
C VAL A 116 1.01 6.98 9.31
N VAL A 117 -0.20 7.45 9.00
CA VAL A 117 -1.05 6.92 7.93
C VAL A 117 -1.25 8.03 6.91
N ASN A 118 -0.66 7.87 5.73
CA ASN A 118 -0.77 8.81 4.63
C ASN A 118 -1.76 8.27 3.59
N ILE A 119 -2.72 9.10 3.20
CA ILE A 119 -3.77 8.74 2.24
C ILE A 119 -3.71 9.76 1.11
N LYS A 120 -3.44 9.29 -0.12
CA LYS A 120 -3.32 10.17 -1.28
C LYS A 120 -4.21 9.69 -2.43
N PRO A 121 -5.03 10.56 -3.03
CA PRO A 121 -5.70 10.26 -4.29
C PRO A 121 -4.66 10.18 -5.42
N VAL A 122 -4.76 9.17 -6.27
CA VAL A 122 -3.76 8.86 -7.30
C VAL A 122 -4.35 8.72 -8.71
N GLY A 123 -5.55 9.27 -8.92
CA GLY A 123 -6.22 9.29 -10.22
C GLY A 123 -6.53 7.88 -10.72
N ASP A 124 -6.24 7.60 -11.99
CA ASP A 124 -6.51 6.30 -12.62
C ASP A 124 -5.70 5.11 -12.03
N GLY A 125 -4.74 5.39 -11.14
CA GLY A 125 -3.88 4.40 -10.51
C GLY A 125 -2.72 3.91 -11.37
N THR A 126 -2.65 4.28 -12.66
CA THR A 126 -1.60 3.82 -13.59
C THR A 126 -0.21 4.22 -13.09
N ALA A 127 -0.05 5.46 -12.64
CA ALA A 127 1.21 5.95 -12.10
C ALA A 127 1.62 5.20 -10.81
N VAL A 128 0.65 4.87 -9.95
CA VAL A 128 0.91 4.11 -8.72
C VAL A 128 1.24 2.66 -8.99
N LEU A 129 0.60 2.02 -9.96
CA LEU A 129 0.96 0.66 -10.36
C LEU A 129 2.37 0.62 -10.96
N LYS A 130 2.72 1.58 -11.81
CA LYS A 130 4.10 1.74 -12.33
C LYS A 130 5.10 1.98 -11.21
N TYR A 131 4.73 2.78 -10.21
CA TYR A 131 5.57 3.06 -9.05
C TYR A 131 5.73 1.83 -8.14
N LEU A 132 4.67 1.07 -7.88
CA LEU A 132 4.66 -0.08 -6.98
C LEU A 132 5.25 -1.34 -7.60
N ALA A 133 5.13 -1.53 -8.92
CA ALA A 133 5.63 -2.72 -9.61
C ALA A 133 7.11 -3.03 -9.32
N PRO A 134 8.05 -2.06 -9.37
CA PRO A 134 9.42 -2.28 -8.95
C PRO A 134 9.55 -2.80 -7.52
N TYR A 135 8.70 -2.36 -6.59
CA TYR A 135 8.80 -2.80 -5.21
C TYR A 135 8.30 -4.21 -4.98
N VAL A 136 7.51 -4.78 -5.89
CA VAL A 136 7.11 -6.20 -5.82
C VAL A 136 8.35 -7.08 -6.07
N TYR A 137 9.10 -6.78 -7.13
CA TYR A 137 10.22 -7.61 -7.60
C TYR A 137 11.59 -7.22 -7.04
N ARG A 138 11.83 -5.93 -6.79
CA ARG A 138 13.10 -5.45 -6.23
C ARG A 138 13.09 -5.56 -4.71
N ILE A 139 14.27 -5.85 -4.17
CA ILE A 139 14.56 -5.87 -2.73
C ILE A 139 15.14 -4.51 -2.34
N ALA A 140 15.81 -4.42 -1.19
CA ALA A 140 16.28 -3.20 -0.55
C ALA A 140 17.14 -2.26 -1.42
N ILE A 141 17.86 -2.80 -2.41
CA ILE A 141 18.69 -2.03 -3.33
C ILE A 141 18.62 -2.61 -4.74
N SER A 142 18.74 -1.76 -5.75
CA SER A 142 18.85 -2.16 -7.16
C SER A 142 20.30 -2.16 -7.62
N ASP A 143 20.68 -3.04 -8.54
CA ASP A 143 22.04 -3.17 -9.06
C ASP A 143 22.63 -1.84 -9.56
N ASN A 144 21.83 -1.04 -10.29
CA ASN A 144 22.26 0.29 -10.77
C ASN A 144 22.69 1.26 -9.64
N ARG A 145 22.33 0.98 -8.38
CA ARG A 145 22.77 1.79 -7.23
C ARG A 145 24.11 1.32 -6.67
N ILE A 146 24.57 0.12 -6.97
CA ILE A 146 25.91 -0.36 -6.62
C ILE A 146 26.89 0.26 -7.61
N VAL A 147 27.92 0.93 -7.10
CA VAL A 147 28.91 1.68 -7.89
C VAL A 147 30.19 0.86 -8.06
N ALA A 148 30.65 0.25 -6.97
CA ALA A 148 31.87 -0.55 -6.95
C ALA A 148 31.78 -1.58 -5.83
N VAL A 149 32.46 -2.71 -6.04
CA VAL A 149 32.68 -3.76 -5.05
C VAL A 149 34.15 -4.13 -5.12
N ASP A 150 34.82 -4.12 -3.97
CA ASP A 150 36.22 -4.52 -3.84
C ASP A 150 36.40 -5.46 -2.63
N GLN A 151 37.65 -5.84 -2.32
CA GLN A 151 37.95 -6.76 -1.22
C GLN A 151 37.57 -6.20 0.16
N SER A 152 37.47 -4.88 0.29
CA SER A 152 37.15 -4.20 1.55
C SER A 152 35.65 -3.95 1.71
N GLY A 153 34.92 -3.69 0.62
CA GLY A 153 33.52 -3.35 0.75
C GLY A 153 32.78 -2.98 -0.52
N VAL A 154 31.62 -2.35 -0.29
CA VAL A 154 30.63 -2.00 -1.32
C VAL A 154 30.37 -0.51 -1.28
N THR A 155 30.55 0.13 -2.43
CA THR A 155 30.19 1.53 -2.67
C THR A 155 28.84 1.57 -3.36
N TYR A 156 27.88 2.34 -2.84
CA TYR A 156 26.53 2.44 -3.40
C TYR A 156 25.94 3.86 -3.29
N ARG A 157 24.99 4.16 -4.17
CA ARG A 157 24.28 5.44 -4.23
C ARG A 157 23.02 5.38 -3.37
N VAL A 158 22.80 6.40 -2.57
CA VAL A 158 21.58 6.63 -1.78
C VAL A 158 21.02 7.99 -2.13
N LYS A 159 19.71 8.11 -2.27
CA LYS A 159 19.05 9.42 -2.34
C LYS A 159 18.47 9.72 -0.96
N PRO A 160 19.08 10.59 -0.14
CA PRO A 160 18.55 10.88 1.19
C PRO A 160 17.18 11.57 1.13
N SER A 161 16.50 11.63 2.27
CA SER A 161 15.22 12.34 2.34
C SER A 161 15.39 13.84 2.22
N GLY A 162 14.52 14.49 1.45
CA GLY A 162 14.61 15.93 1.15
C GLY A 162 15.62 16.29 0.06
N GLU A 163 16.51 15.37 -0.32
CA GLU A 163 17.57 15.63 -1.28
C GLU A 163 17.14 15.38 -2.72
N LYS A 164 17.62 16.22 -3.65
CA LYS A 164 17.41 16.04 -5.09
C LYS A 164 18.41 15.05 -5.70
N HIS A 165 19.60 14.96 -5.13
CA HIS A 165 20.73 14.23 -5.69
C HIS A 165 21.04 12.93 -4.93
N TYR A 166 21.66 11.99 -5.65
CA TYR A 166 22.23 10.80 -5.03
C TYR A 166 23.55 11.16 -4.35
N GLN A 167 23.77 10.58 -3.19
CA GLN A 167 25.03 10.62 -2.46
C GLN A 167 25.63 9.22 -2.44
N THR A 168 26.94 9.15 -2.58
CA THR A 168 27.67 7.88 -2.48
C THR A 168 27.91 7.53 -1.01
N ARG A 169 27.81 6.25 -0.69
CA ARG A 169 28.07 5.64 0.60
C ARG A 169 28.96 4.43 0.39
N TRP A 170 29.77 4.11 1.39
CA TRP A 170 30.59 2.92 1.42
C TRP A 170 30.27 2.13 2.69
N LEU A 171 30.28 0.80 2.59
CA LEU A 171 30.17 -0.12 3.72
C LEU A 171 31.14 -1.27 3.57
N PRO A 172 31.67 -1.82 4.69
CA PRO A 172 32.33 -3.12 4.68
C PRO A 172 31.42 -4.18 4.06
N GLY A 173 31.99 -5.13 3.32
CA GLY A 173 31.23 -6.14 2.57
C GLY A 173 30.25 -6.92 3.45
N GLU A 174 30.72 -7.40 4.60
CA GLU A 174 29.91 -8.09 5.61
C GLU A 174 28.75 -7.23 6.15
N THR A 175 29.00 -5.94 6.39
CA THR A 175 27.99 -5.00 6.87
C THR A 175 26.95 -4.75 5.79
N PHE A 176 27.35 -4.64 4.53
CA PHE A 176 26.43 -4.51 3.40
C PHE A 176 25.52 -5.75 3.29
N VAL A 177 26.09 -6.96 3.39
CA VAL A 177 25.33 -8.21 3.35
C VAL A 177 24.37 -8.31 4.53
N ALA A 178 24.78 -7.98 5.75
CA ALA A 178 23.91 -7.95 6.92
C ALA A 178 22.77 -6.93 6.77
N CYS A 179 23.07 -5.73 6.26
CA CYS A 179 22.06 -4.71 5.95
C CYS A 179 21.11 -5.15 4.84
N PHE A 180 21.55 -5.96 3.88
CA PHE A 180 20.68 -6.54 2.86
C PHE A 180 19.79 -7.64 3.45
N ALA A 181 20.39 -8.55 4.22
CA ALA A 181 19.74 -9.75 4.75
C ALA A 181 18.56 -9.42 5.68
N GLN A 182 18.62 -8.30 6.42
CA GLN A 182 17.50 -7.87 7.26
C GLN A 182 16.19 -7.59 6.49
N HIS A 183 16.26 -7.45 5.15
CA HIS A 183 15.11 -7.21 4.29
C HIS A 183 14.56 -8.46 3.61
N ILE A 184 15.25 -9.60 3.79
CA ILE A 184 14.77 -10.89 3.32
C ILE A 184 13.55 -11.28 4.16
N LEU A 185 12.47 -11.65 3.47
CA LEU A 185 11.23 -12.05 4.13
C LEU A 185 11.34 -13.49 4.65
N PRO A 186 10.63 -13.84 5.72
CA PRO A 186 10.51 -15.22 6.17
C PRO A 186 10.03 -16.15 5.06
N ALA A 187 10.43 -17.43 5.15
CA ALA A 187 10.07 -18.42 4.15
C ALA A 187 8.54 -18.53 3.98
N GLY A 188 8.07 -18.53 2.74
CA GLY A 188 6.64 -18.61 2.42
C GLY A 188 5.83 -17.34 2.71
N PHE A 189 6.45 -16.26 3.22
CA PHE A 189 5.73 -15.04 3.56
C PHE A 189 5.26 -14.30 2.30
N ARG A 190 3.94 -14.10 2.18
CA ARG A 190 3.33 -13.40 1.04
C ARG A 190 3.48 -11.88 1.16
N LYS A 191 4.38 -11.32 0.34
CA LYS A 191 4.66 -9.88 0.21
C LYS A 191 3.50 -9.07 -0.37
N LEU A 192 2.72 -9.66 -1.28
CA LEU A 192 1.56 -9.04 -1.92
C LEU A 192 0.30 -9.78 -1.50
N ARG A 193 -0.71 -9.05 -1.04
CA ARG A 193 -1.97 -9.62 -0.55
C ARG A 193 -3.17 -8.91 -1.15
N TYR A 194 -4.17 -9.67 -1.56
CA TYR A 194 -5.40 -9.18 -2.15
C TYR A 194 -6.58 -9.38 -1.20
N TYR A 195 -7.46 -8.39 -1.14
CA TYR A 195 -8.57 -8.29 -0.20
C TYR A 195 -9.89 -7.98 -0.90
N GLY A 196 -10.99 -8.35 -0.25
CA GLY A 196 -12.35 -8.16 -0.76
C GLY A 196 -12.52 -8.79 -2.14
N PHE A 197 -13.17 -8.09 -3.08
CA PHE A 197 -13.42 -8.63 -4.42
C PHE A 197 -12.18 -8.80 -5.32
N LEU A 198 -10.99 -8.38 -4.86
CA LEU A 198 -9.72 -8.75 -5.51
C LEU A 198 -9.12 -10.05 -4.96
N SER A 199 -9.62 -10.56 -3.83
CA SER A 199 -9.17 -11.81 -3.24
C SER A 199 -9.69 -13.01 -4.02
N SER A 200 -8.88 -14.05 -4.16
CA SER A 200 -9.29 -15.32 -4.79
C SER A 200 -10.40 -16.03 -4.01
N ASN A 201 -10.55 -15.75 -2.71
CA ASN A 201 -11.63 -16.29 -1.88
C ASN A 201 -12.92 -15.45 -1.92
N SER A 202 -12.99 -14.44 -2.79
CA SER A 202 -14.19 -13.64 -2.94
C SER A 202 -15.27 -14.41 -3.70
N LYS A 203 -16.48 -14.45 -3.14
CA LYS A 203 -17.67 -14.90 -3.88
C LYS A 203 -18.06 -13.96 -5.01
N LEU A 204 -17.64 -12.69 -4.93
CA LEU A 204 -17.88 -11.70 -5.96
C LEU A 204 -16.72 -11.70 -6.94
N GLN A 205 -16.99 -11.90 -8.22
CA GLN A 205 -15.96 -11.93 -9.24
C GLN A 205 -15.53 -10.50 -9.60
N LEU A 206 -14.26 -10.35 -9.99
CA LEU A 206 -13.75 -9.07 -10.48
C LEU A 206 -14.50 -8.59 -11.73
N ALA A 207 -14.99 -9.51 -12.56
CA ALA A 207 -15.83 -9.19 -13.71
C ALA A 207 -17.13 -8.48 -13.29
N ASP A 208 -17.81 -8.97 -12.25
CA ASP A 208 -19.04 -8.37 -11.72
C ASP A 208 -18.77 -6.96 -11.19
N ALA A 209 -17.70 -6.80 -10.40
CA ALA A 209 -17.28 -5.49 -9.89
C ALA A 209 -17.01 -4.50 -11.03
N ARG A 210 -16.35 -4.96 -12.10
CA ARG A 210 -16.07 -4.15 -13.30
C ARG A 210 -17.37 -3.76 -14.01
N TRP A 211 -18.31 -4.68 -14.19
CA TRP A 211 -19.60 -4.39 -14.81
C TRP A 211 -20.39 -3.35 -14.03
N LEU A 212 -20.49 -3.48 -12.70
CA LEU A 212 -21.14 -2.51 -11.84
C LEU A 212 -20.48 -1.13 -11.94
N ALA A 213 -19.15 -1.08 -11.92
CA ALA A 213 -18.39 0.15 -12.08
C ALA A 213 -18.63 0.79 -13.46
N TRP A 214 -18.72 -0.01 -14.52
CA TRP A 214 -18.98 0.47 -15.87
C TRP A 214 -20.40 1.03 -16.03
N MET A 215 -21.42 0.32 -15.52
CA MET A 215 -22.80 0.81 -15.53
C MET A 215 -22.91 2.14 -14.79
N TRP A 216 -22.22 2.28 -13.65
CA TRP A 216 -22.18 3.53 -12.90
C TRP A 216 -21.54 4.70 -13.65
N ARG A 217 -20.51 4.46 -14.49
CA ARG A 217 -19.91 5.51 -15.33
C ARG A 217 -20.81 5.98 -16.46
N GLY A 218 -21.81 5.17 -16.82
CA GLY A 218 -22.72 5.41 -17.91
C GLY A 218 -22.22 4.94 -19.27
N TRP A 219 -23.18 4.67 -20.13
CA TRP A 219 -23.09 4.30 -21.55
C TRP A 219 -22.23 5.23 -22.44
N THR A 220 -21.96 6.48 -22.06
CA THR A 220 -21.05 7.34 -22.84
C THR A 220 -19.58 6.93 -22.72
N TYR A 221 -19.20 6.19 -21.67
CA TYR A 221 -17.87 5.58 -21.56
C TYR A 221 -17.64 4.48 -22.60
N TRP A 222 -18.72 3.84 -23.09
CA TRP A 222 -18.68 2.76 -24.08
C TRP A 222 -18.20 3.24 -25.46
N VAL A 223 -18.63 4.43 -25.90
CA VAL A 223 -18.37 4.93 -27.26
C VAL A 223 -16.96 5.53 -27.40
N GLY A 224 -16.37 6.06 -26.33
CA GLY A 224 -15.02 6.63 -26.36
C GLY A 224 -13.87 5.61 -26.32
N GLY A 225 -14.13 4.38 -25.85
CA GLY A 225 -13.12 3.31 -25.73
C GLY A 225 -13.04 2.41 -26.96
N ALA A 226 -14.13 2.29 -27.72
CA ALA A 226 -14.21 1.49 -28.93
C ALA A 226 -14.10 2.38 -30.19
N GLY A 227 -12.88 2.73 -30.58
CA GLY A 227 -12.59 2.98 -31.99
C GLY A 227 -12.89 4.36 -32.61
N LEU A 228 -12.81 5.47 -31.87
CA LEU A 228 -12.75 6.81 -32.48
C LEU A 228 -11.56 7.63 -31.95
N ARG A 229 -10.38 7.43 -32.57
CA ARG A 229 -9.28 8.39 -32.49
C ARG A 229 -9.72 9.66 -33.24
N GLY A 230 -10.26 10.67 -32.56
CA GLY A 230 -10.55 11.93 -33.26
C GLY A 230 -11.21 13.08 -32.53
N THR A 231 -11.91 12.88 -31.41
CA THR A 231 -12.72 13.97 -30.81
C THR A 231 -12.62 14.06 -29.29
N THR A 232 -11.39 14.08 -28.76
CA THR A 232 -11.13 14.23 -27.32
C THR A 232 -11.05 15.71 -26.89
N ARG A 233 -12.09 16.52 -27.13
CA ARG A 233 -12.09 17.92 -26.63
C ARG A 233 -13.39 18.47 -26.06
N LEU A 234 -14.43 17.65 -25.84
CA LEU A 234 -15.72 18.15 -25.32
C LEU A 234 -16.24 17.49 -24.03
N LEU A 235 -15.47 16.61 -23.38
CA LEU A 235 -15.86 16.00 -22.09
C LEU A 235 -14.81 16.19 -21.00
N SER A 236 -14.19 17.37 -20.95
CA SER A 236 -13.20 17.78 -19.94
C SER A 236 -13.86 18.42 -18.71
N SER A 237 -14.91 17.81 -18.15
CA SER A 237 -15.33 18.15 -16.79
C SER A 237 -15.95 16.95 -16.06
N LYS A 238 -15.26 16.53 -14.99
CA LYS A 238 -15.75 15.69 -13.88
C LYS A 238 -16.03 14.20 -14.13
N GLN A 239 -15.06 13.43 -14.64
CA GLN A 239 -15.06 11.97 -14.43
C GLN A 239 -13.67 11.42 -14.10
N THR A 240 -13.23 11.60 -12.86
CA THR A 240 -12.03 10.94 -12.33
C THR A 240 -12.42 9.69 -11.57
N THR A 241 -12.03 8.51 -12.07
CA THR A 241 -11.79 7.39 -11.16
C THR A 241 -10.55 7.73 -10.39
N THR A 242 -10.67 7.72 -9.08
CA THR A 242 -9.57 7.97 -8.18
C THR A 242 -9.31 6.69 -7.42
N ALA A 243 -8.26 5.97 -7.79
CA ALA A 243 -7.60 5.05 -6.88
C ALA A 243 -6.87 5.87 -5.81
N PHE A 244 -6.56 5.23 -4.70
CA PHE A 244 -5.86 5.82 -3.59
C PHE A 244 -4.66 4.98 -3.22
N GLY A 245 -3.56 5.65 -2.90
CA GLY A 245 -2.44 5.05 -2.19
C GLY A 245 -2.59 5.32 -0.70
N LEU A 246 -2.64 4.27 0.10
CA LEU A 246 -2.40 4.33 1.53
C LEU A 246 -0.94 3.93 1.76
N LEU A 247 -0.16 4.82 2.38
CA LEU A 247 1.16 4.51 2.91
C LEU A 247 1.06 4.50 4.42
N GLU A 248 1.26 3.34 5.04
CA GLU A 248 1.44 3.23 6.48
C GLU A 248 2.93 3.22 6.78
N GLN A 249 3.50 4.31 7.27
CA GLN A 249 4.89 4.24 7.74
C GLN A 249 4.89 3.67 9.16
N ILE A 250 5.34 2.43 9.32
CA ILE A 250 5.78 1.92 10.62
C ILE A 250 7.30 2.03 10.68
N ILE A 251 7.73 2.95 11.55
CA ILE A 251 8.84 2.99 12.51
C ILE A 251 9.11 4.46 12.74
#